data_AF-A0A1X7SI97-F1
#
_entry.id   AF-A0A1X7SI97-F1
#
_cell.length_a   1.000
_cell.length_b   1.000
_cell.length_c   1.000
_cell.angle_alpha   90.00
_cell.angle_beta   90.00
_cell.angle_gamma   90.00
#
_symmetry.space_group_name_H-M   'P 1'
#
loop_
_entity.id
_entity.type
_entity.pdbx_description
1 polymer ?
#
loop_
_entity_poly.entity_id
_entity_poly.type
_entity_poly.pdbx_seq_one_letter_code
_entity_poly.pdbx_strand_id
1 'polypeptide(L)'
;MATSAPVTAGDRDSSEGYRSLVDPAEIFTYFTEKAWDVPQIIGSFSLLKDKLGIDKEAYGVSLYHSLKSKLTHWKAKTLWELLDKKVQLNEYKNQKACQGTSVCVVGCGPVGMRFAIEAALLGCDIVVVEKRPYFSRNNVLHLWPFTIDDLKRLGAKKFYGQFCAGSLDHI
;
A
#
# COMPACT_ATOMS: atom_id res chain seq x y z
N MET A 1 0.73 20.38 28.50
CA MET A 1 -0.53 19.92 27.89
C MET A 1 -0.72 20.67 26.58
N ALA A 2 -0.34 20.08 25.46
CA ALA A 2 -0.60 20.64 24.13
C ALA A 2 -1.79 19.86 23.56
N THR A 3 -2.96 20.46 23.59
CA THR A 3 -4.17 19.94 22.94
C THR A 3 -4.03 20.17 21.43
N SER A 4 -3.68 19.13 20.68
CA SER A 4 -3.82 19.14 19.22
C SER A 4 -5.30 19.10 18.88
N ALA A 5 -5.80 20.15 18.24
CA ALA A 5 -7.18 20.22 17.76
C ALA A 5 -7.50 19.06 16.80
N PRO A 6 -8.74 18.52 16.83
CA PRO A 6 -9.15 17.53 15.84
C PRO A 6 -9.26 18.22 14.48
N VAL A 7 -8.64 17.63 13.46
CA VAL A 7 -8.77 18.10 12.07
C VAL A 7 -10.23 17.89 11.66
N THR A 8 -10.97 18.98 11.59
CA THR A 8 -12.38 19.01 11.19
C THR A 8 -12.53 18.63 9.72
N ALA A 9 -13.59 17.86 9.41
CA ALA A 9 -13.97 17.39 8.08
C ALA A 9 -14.49 18.51 7.13
N GLY A 10 -13.82 19.65 7.10
CA GLY A 10 -14.22 20.85 6.38
C GLY A 10 -13.01 21.54 5.75
N ASP A 11 -12.48 20.91 4.69
CA ASP A 11 -11.79 21.55 3.56
C ASP A 11 -11.76 20.48 2.44
N ARG A 12 -12.96 20.20 1.91
CA ARG A 12 -13.21 19.16 0.91
C ARG A 12 -13.39 19.78 -0.47
N ASP A 13 -12.34 20.46 -0.95
CA ASP A 13 -12.15 20.79 -2.37
C ASP A 13 -10.68 21.15 -2.67
N SER A 14 -9.77 20.20 -2.45
CA SER A 14 -8.44 20.25 -3.06
C SER A 14 -8.44 19.27 -4.23
N SER A 15 -8.88 19.77 -5.38
CA SER A 15 -8.77 19.12 -6.68
C SER A 15 -7.47 18.31 -6.78
N GLU A 16 -7.60 17.06 -7.22
CA GLU A 16 -6.59 16.00 -7.19
C GLU A 16 -5.16 16.46 -7.51
N GLY A 17 -4.44 16.92 -6.48
CA GLY A 17 -3.14 17.56 -6.62
C GLY A 17 -2.05 16.67 -7.22
N TYR A 18 -2.30 15.37 -7.33
CA TYR A 18 -1.43 14.44 -8.06
C TYR A 18 -1.58 14.55 -9.59
N ARG A 19 -2.71 15.02 -10.12
CA ARG A 19 -2.99 15.03 -11.57
C ARG A 19 -2.07 15.95 -12.37
N SER A 20 -1.53 16.99 -11.74
CA SER A 20 -0.56 17.89 -12.37
C SER A 20 0.88 17.35 -12.33
N LEU A 21 1.15 16.30 -11.56
CA LEU A 21 2.49 15.73 -11.43
C LEU A 21 2.87 14.94 -12.69
N VAL A 22 4.12 15.10 -13.10
CA VAL A 22 4.66 14.45 -14.31
C VAL A 22 5.78 13.48 -13.97
N ASP A 23 6.65 13.83 -13.01
CA ASP A 23 7.76 13.00 -12.58
C ASP A 23 7.28 11.79 -11.74
N PRO A 24 7.57 10.54 -12.14
CA PRO A 24 7.28 9.36 -11.34
C PRO A 24 7.77 9.42 -9.89
N ALA A 25 8.90 10.07 -9.61
CA ALA A 25 9.42 10.19 -8.24
C ALA A 25 8.54 11.09 -7.36
N GLU A 26 8.01 12.18 -7.93
CA GLU A 26 7.06 13.07 -7.26
C GLU A 26 5.70 12.39 -7.06
N ILE A 27 5.21 11.67 -8.07
CA ILE A 27 3.95 10.92 -7.97
C ILE A 27 4.06 9.83 -6.91
N PHE A 28 5.18 9.09 -6.87
CA PHE A 28 5.43 8.11 -5.83
C PHE A 28 5.52 8.75 -4.44
N THR A 29 6.15 9.91 -4.33
CA THR A 29 6.17 10.69 -3.08
C THR A 29 4.74 11.06 -2.66
N TYR A 30 3.91 11.54 -3.58
CA TYR A 30 2.50 11.84 -3.30
C TYR A 30 1.75 10.59 -2.84
N PHE A 31 1.84 9.49 -3.59
CA PHE A 31 1.17 8.22 -3.29
C PHE A 31 1.53 7.70 -1.90
N THR A 32 2.80 7.81 -1.49
CA THR A 32 3.28 7.29 -0.21
C THR A 32 3.11 8.24 0.97
N GLU A 33 3.15 9.55 0.76
CA GLU A 33 3.28 10.53 1.85
C GLU A 33 2.11 11.52 1.95
N LYS A 34 1.30 11.68 0.88
CA LYS A 34 0.24 12.71 0.81
C LYS A 34 -1.15 12.17 0.54
N ALA A 35 -1.27 11.06 -0.20
CA ALA A 35 -2.57 10.45 -0.49
C ALA A 35 -3.21 9.96 0.82
N TRP A 36 -4.41 10.46 1.13
CA TRP A 36 -5.06 10.22 2.43
C TRP A 36 -6.41 9.50 2.33
N ASP A 37 -7.00 9.45 1.14
CA ASP A 37 -8.25 8.74 0.87
C ASP A 37 -8.10 7.71 -0.25
N VAL A 38 -9.09 6.82 -0.35
CA VAL A 38 -9.09 5.73 -1.34
C VAL A 38 -9.02 6.27 -2.78
N PRO A 39 -9.80 7.29 -3.20
CA PRO A 39 -9.69 7.87 -4.53
C PRO A 39 -8.28 8.39 -4.89
N GLN A 40 -7.61 9.09 -3.97
CA GLN A 40 -6.26 9.61 -4.20
C GLN A 40 -5.23 8.49 -4.25
N ILE A 41 -5.33 7.48 -3.38
CA ILE A 41 -4.43 6.31 -3.38
C ILE A 41 -4.54 5.58 -4.73
N ILE A 42 -5.75 5.27 -5.19
CA ILE A 42 -5.99 4.58 -6.46
C ILE A 42 -5.57 5.46 -7.65
N GLY A 43 -5.96 6.74 -7.64
CA GLY A 43 -5.69 7.67 -8.73
C GLY A 43 -4.20 7.96 -8.92
N SER A 44 -3.49 8.28 -7.83
CA SER A 44 -2.05 8.55 -7.89
C SER A 44 -1.23 7.30 -8.24
N PHE A 45 -1.63 6.11 -7.77
CA PHE A 45 -1.00 4.86 -8.18
C PHE A 45 -1.23 4.54 -9.67
N SER A 46 -2.44 4.80 -10.18
CA SER A 46 -2.76 4.63 -11.60
C SER A 46 -1.93 5.59 -12.47
N LEU A 47 -1.82 6.86 -12.06
CA LEU A 47 -0.96 7.83 -12.72
C LEU A 47 0.52 7.40 -12.69
N LEU A 48 0.99 6.85 -11.56
CA LEU A 48 2.35 6.33 -11.44
C LEU A 48 2.61 5.19 -12.43
N LYS A 49 1.70 4.21 -12.52
CA LYS A 49 1.79 3.12 -13.50
C LYS A 49 1.89 3.66 -14.92
N ASP A 50 1.03 4.62 -15.27
CA ASP A 50 0.99 5.23 -16.60
C ASP A 50 2.30 5.98 -16.91
N LYS A 51 2.81 6.80 -15.99
CA LYS A 51 4.06 7.56 -16.18
C LYS A 51 5.31 6.67 -16.24
N LEU A 52 5.27 5.51 -15.60
CA LEU A 52 6.31 4.49 -15.74
C LEU A 52 6.11 3.61 -17.00
N GLY A 53 5.00 3.78 -17.74
CA GLY A 53 4.66 2.94 -18.90
C GLY A 53 4.53 1.45 -18.53
N ILE A 54 3.97 1.16 -17.37
CA ILE A 54 3.70 -0.21 -16.92
C ILE A 54 2.38 -0.67 -17.55
N ASP A 55 2.34 -1.94 -17.99
CA ASP A 55 1.14 -2.52 -18.58
C ASP A 55 -0.06 -2.41 -17.62
N LYS A 56 -1.22 -2.08 -18.18
CA LYS A 56 -2.48 -2.00 -17.44
C LYS A 56 -2.86 -3.37 -16.90
N GLU A 57 -2.57 -4.43 -17.66
CA GLU A 57 -2.80 -5.83 -17.30
C GLU A 57 -1.73 -6.38 -16.35
N ALA A 58 -0.70 -5.61 -16.00
CA ALA A 58 0.25 -6.04 -14.97
C ALA A 58 -0.40 -5.93 -13.58
N TYR A 59 -0.52 -7.07 -12.90
CA TYR A 59 -0.96 -7.24 -11.51
C TYR A 59 -0.04 -8.19 -10.74
N GLY A 60 -0.23 -8.25 -9.41
CA GLY A 60 0.54 -9.13 -8.53
C GLY A 60 2.06 -8.97 -8.69
N VAL A 61 2.74 -10.08 -8.95
CA VAL A 61 4.21 -10.19 -8.97
C VAL A 61 4.82 -9.53 -10.20
N SER A 62 4.16 -9.60 -11.36
CA SER A 62 4.65 -8.95 -12.59
C SER A 62 4.61 -7.43 -12.47
N LEU A 63 3.55 -6.90 -11.84
CA LEU A 63 3.45 -5.49 -11.48
C LEU A 63 4.55 -5.09 -10.51
N TYR A 64 4.77 -5.86 -9.45
CA TYR A 64 5.83 -5.59 -8.47
C TYR A 64 7.21 -5.50 -9.12
N HIS A 65 7.60 -6.47 -9.95
CA HIS A 65 8.88 -6.45 -10.66
C HIS A 65 9.01 -5.26 -11.62
N SER A 66 7.91 -4.89 -12.29
CA SER A 66 7.88 -3.73 -13.20
C SER A 66 8.02 -2.41 -12.46
N LEU A 67 7.35 -2.26 -11.32
CA LEU A 67 7.49 -1.08 -10.46
C LEU A 67 8.92 -0.96 -9.95
N LYS A 68 9.48 -2.04 -9.41
CA LYS A 68 10.83 -2.05 -8.86
C LYS A 68 11.90 -1.71 -9.90
N SER A 69 11.80 -2.27 -11.12
CA SER A 69 12.81 -2.05 -12.17
C SER A 69 12.76 -0.63 -12.74
N LYS A 70 11.57 -0.01 -12.79
CA LYS A 70 11.38 1.31 -13.38
C LYS A 70 11.44 2.46 -12.37
N LEU A 71 11.07 2.22 -11.11
CA LEU A 71 11.10 3.22 -10.05
C LEU A 71 12.35 3.06 -9.18
N THR A 72 13.48 3.55 -9.71
CA THR A 72 14.81 3.43 -9.11
C THR A 72 15.20 4.59 -8.20
N HIS A 73 14.28 5.52 -7.95
CA HIS A 73 14.52 6.69 -7.11
C HIS A 73 14.83 6.31 -5.64
N TRP A 74 15.73 7.06 -5.00
CA TRP A 74 16.25 6.74 -3.66
C TRP A 74 15.15 6.60 -2.59
N LYS A 75 14.06 7.37 -2.69
CA LYS A 75 12.91 7.28 -1.77
C LYS A 75 12.18 5.94 -1.81
N ALA A 76 12.29 5.18 -2.90
CA ALA A 76 11.64 3.87 -3.05
C ALA A 76 12.55 2.72 -2.58
N LYS A 77 13.87 2.96 -2.49
CA LYS A 77 14.88 1.92 -2.22
C LYS A 77 14.57 1.10 -0.96
N THR A 78 14.34 1.76 0.18
CA THR A 78 14.06 1.07 1.45
C THR A 78 12.75 0.27 1.40
N LEU A 79 11.73 0.76 0.68
CA LEU A 79 10.49 0.00 0.50
C LEU A 79 10.75 -1.27 -0.30
N TRP A 80 11.55 -1.19 -1.38
CA TRP A 80 11.93 -2.35 -2.18
C TRP A 80 12.73 -3.37 -1.37
N GLU A 81 13.71 -2.93 -0.58
CA GLU A 81 14.48 -3.82 0.29
C GLU A 81 13.62 -4.57 1.31
N LEU A 82 12.58 -3.93 1.86
CA LEU A 82 11.64 -4.56 2.79
C LEU A 82 10.75 -5.58 2.09
N LEU A 83 10.15 -5.20 0.97
CA LEU A 83 9.25 -6.07 0.20
C LEU A 83 10.00 -7.25 -0.43
N ASP A 84 11.23 -7.05 -0.92
CA ASP A 84 12.07 -8.13 -1.47
C ASP A 84 12.29 -9.23 -0.43
N LYS A 85 12.59 -8.87 0.81
CA LYS A 85 12.78 -9.84 1.91
C LYS A 85 11.53 -10.69 2.15
N LYS A 86 10.34 -10.13 1.98
CA LYS A 86 9.08 -10.89 2.09
C LYS A 86 8.89 -11.75 0.84
N VAL A 87 8.95 -11.16 -0.36
CA VAL A 87 8.75 -11.85 -1.65
C VAL A 87 9.67 -13.07 -1.81
N GLN A 88 10.91 -12.99 -1.32
CA GLN A 88 11.92 -14.05 -1.41
C GLN A 88 11.79 -15.17 -0.36
N LEU A 89 10.78 -15.14 0.51
CA LEU A 89 10.59 -16.23 1.47
C LEU A 89 10.29 -17.56 0.76
N ASN A 90 10.92 -18.64 1.24
CA ASN A 90 10.83 -19.97 0.65
C ASN A 90 9.40 -20.53 0.60
N GLU A 91 8.55 -20.12 1.56
CA GLU A 91 7.13 -20.52 1.63
C GLU A 91 6.34 -20.14 0.37
N TYR A 92 6.73 -19.06 -0.31
CA TYR A 92 6.09 -18.62 -1.54
C TYR A 92 6.53 -19.39 -2.79
N LYS A 93 7.62 -20.18 -2.71
CA LYS A 93 8.18 -20.97 -3.81
C LYS A 93 8.38 -20.14 -5.10
N ASN A 94 8.95 -18.94 -4.97
CA ASN A 94 9.07 -17.98 -6.07
C ASN A 94 7.71 -17.62 -6.70
N GLN A 95 6.70 -17.42 -5.84
CA GLN A 95 5.32 -17.08 -6.21
C GLN A 95 4.66 -18.19 -7.06
N LYS A 96 5.02 -19.45 -6.82
CA LYS A 96 4.45 -20.62 -7.51
C LYS A 96 3.69 -21.57 -6.58
N ALA A 97 3.64 -21.26 -5.27
CA ALA A 97 3.00 -22.13 -4.29
C ALA A 97 1.51 -22.36 -4.59
N CYS A 98 0.81 -21.35 -5.09
CA CYS A 98 -0.61 -21.39 -5.44
C CYS A 98 -0.90 -20.92 -6.87
N GLN A 99 0.08 -21.05 -7.79
CA GLN A 99 -0.09 -20.65 -9.19
C GLN A 99 -1.30 -21.35 -9.83
N GLY A 100 -2.11 -20.58 -10.57
CA GLY A 100 -3.33 -21.09 -11.21
C GLY A 100 -4.56 -21.12 -10.30
N THR A 101 -4.43 -20.67 -9.05
CA THR A 101 -5.58 -20.50 -8.14
C THR A 101 -6.12 -19.09 -8.25
N SER A 102 -7.43 -18.95 -8.50
CA SER A 102 -8.12 -17.66 -8.47
C SER A 102 -8.79 -17.42 -7.12
N VAL A 103 -8.65 -16.22 -6.57
CA VAL A 103 -9.13 -15.83 -5.25
C VAL A 103 -9.94 -14.53 -5.36
N CYS A 104 -11.18 -14.56 -4.86
CA CYS A 104 -12.00 -13.36 -4.68
C CYS A 104 -12.07 -13.00 -3.20
N VAL A 105 -11.49 -11.86 -2.82
CA VAL A 105 -11.55 -11.33 -1.45
C VAL A 105 -12.71 -10.35 -1.36
N VAL A 106 -13.66 -10.64 -0.48
CA VAL A 106 -14.82 -9.78 -0.24
C VAL A 106 -14.58 -8.93 1.01
N GLY A 107 -14.26 -7.65 0.79
CA GLY A 107 -14.03 -6.64 1.82
C GLY A 107 -12.58 -6.17 1.92
N CYS A 108 -12.36 -4.86 1.80
CA CYS A 108 -11.05 -4.19 1.95
C CYS A 108 -10.77 -3.78 3.40
N GLY A 109 -11.26 -4.53 4.39
CA GLY A 109 -10.87 -4.34 5.78
C GLY A 109 -9.40 -4.74 6.02
N PRO A 110 -8.80 -4.42 7.19
CA PRO A 110 -7.39 -4.74 7.46
C PRO A 110 -7.04 -6.22 7.23
N VAL A 111 -7.89 -7.13 7.72
CA VAL A 111 -7.68 -8.58 7.56
C VAL A 111 -7.83 -9.02 6.10
N GLY A 112 -8.81 -8.49 5.37
CA GLY A 112 -9.03 -8.83 3.95
C GLY A 112 -7.86 -8.38 3.08
N MET A 113 -7.38 -7.14 3.27
CA MET A 113 -6.20 -6.63 2.57
C MET A 113 -4.93 -7.39 2.95
N ARG A 114 -4.78 -7.76 4.23
CA ARG A 114 -3.62 -8.54 4.68
C ARG A 114 -3.58 -9.93 4.05
N PHE A 115 -4.74 -10.60 3.97
CA PHE A 115 -4.89 -11.86 3.26
C PHE A 115 -4.60 -11.71 1.76
N ALA A 116 -5.10 -10.64 1.13
CA ALA A 116 -4.87 -10.36 -0.28
C ALA A 116 -3.38 -10.24 -0.61
N ILE A 117 -2.60 -9.61 0.28
CA ILE A 117 -1.13 -9.54 0.16
C ILE A 117 -0.50 -10.93 0.17
N GLU A 118 -0.83 -11.80 1.13
CA GLU A 118 -0.28 -13.17 1.16
C GLU A 118 -0.68 -14.00 -0.06
N ALA A 119 -1.95 -13.91 -0.48
CA ALA A 119 -2.45 -14.63 -1.65
C ALA A 119 -1.70 -14.20 -2.92
N ALA A 120 -1.44 -12.91 -3.09
CA ALA A 120 -0.61 -12.40 -4.19
C ALA A 120 0.83 -12.93 -4.12
N LEU A 121 1.43 -12.99 -2.92
CA LEU A 121 2.78 -13.51 -2.70
C LEU A 121 2.89 -15.03 -2.93
N LEU A 122 1.81 -15.78 -2.70
CA LEU A 122 1.71 -17.21 -3.02
C LEU A 122 1.57 -17.49 -4.53
N GLY A 123 1.26 -16.47 -5.33
CA GLY A 123 1.08 -16.58 -6.78
C GLY A 123 -0.36 -16.77 -7.24
N CYS A 124 -1.35 -16.48 -6.38
CA CYS A 124 -2.76 -16.51 -6.78
C CYS A 124 -3.08 -15.37 -7.76
N ASP A 125 -4.04 -15.62 -8.65
CA ASP A 125 -4.76 -14.56 -9.35
C ASP A 125 -5.85 -14.01 -8.42
N ILE A 126 -5.81 -12.71 -8.12
CA ILE A 126 -6.59 -12.14 -7.03
C ILE A 126 -7.40 -10.92 -7.46
N VAL A 127 -8.68 -10.95 -7.08
CA VAL A 127 -9.59 -9.82 -7.16
C VAL A 127 -10.06 -9.46 -5.75
N VAL A 128 -10.10 -8.17 -5.44
CA VAL A 128 -10.67 -7.66 -4.18
C VAL A 128 -11.89 -6.82 -4.49
N VAL A 129 -13.01 -7.11 -3.83
CA VAL A 129 -14.28 -6.41 -3.99
C VAL A 129 -14.65 -5.74 -2.67
N GLU A 130 -14.90 -4.43 -2.70
CA GLU A 130 -15.35 -3.67 -1.54
C GLU A 130 -16.57 -2.83 -1.91
N LYS A 131 -17.55 -2.79 -1.00
CA LYS A 131 -18.79 -2.05 -1.18
C LYS A 131 -18.59 -0.55 -1.00
N ARG A 132 -17.73 -0.14 -0.07
CA ARG A 132 -17.51 1.26 0.32
C ARG A 132 -16.42 1.91 -0.54
N PRO A 133 -16.63 3.13 -1.03
CA PRO A 133 -15.61 3.82 -1.82
C PRO A 133 -14.55 4.54 -0.97
N TYR A 134 -14.64 4.47 0.37
CA TYR A 134 -13.74 5.16 1.29
C TYR A 134 -13.59 4.40 2.62
N PHE A 135 -12.47 4.64 3.31
CA PHE A 135 -12.26 4.25 4.71
C PHE A 135 -12.66 5.40 5.63
N SER A 136 -13.53 5.15 6.62
CA SER A 136 -14.15 6.20 7.44
C SER A 136 -14.09 5.94 8.95
N ARG A 137 -13.50 4.82 9.39
CA ARG A 137 -13.45 4.46 10.80
C ARG A 137 -12.26 5.14 11.45
N ASN A 138 -12.53 5.86 12.53
CA ASN A 138 -11.51 6.53 13.36
C ASN A 138 -11.24 5.77 14.66
N ASN A 139 -11.84 4.58 14.82
CA ASN A 139 -11.58 3.72 15.96
C ASN A 139 -10.11 3.27 15.95
N VAL A 140 -9.50 3.28 17.12
CA VAL A 140 -8.12 2.86 17.33
C VAL A 140 -8.08 1.38 17.70
N LEU A 141 -7.14 0.65 17.10
CA LEU A 141 -6.90 -0.77 17.34
C LEU A 141 -5.56 -0.96 18.05
N HIS A 142 -5.56 -1.71 19.15
CA HIS A 142 -4.32 -2.20 19.74
C HIS A 142 -3.66 -3.25 18.82
N LEU A 143 -2.33 -3.20 18.74
CA LEU A 143 -1.49 -4.03 17.90
C LEU A 143 -0.56 -4.87 18.78
N TRP A 144 -0.61 -6.18 18.57
CA TRP A 144 0.34 -7.09 19.20
C TRP A 144 1.74 -6.94 18.58
N PRO A 145 2.82 -7.28 19.31
CA PRO A 145 4.18 -7.11 18.83
C PRO A 145 4.45 -7.73 17.45
N PHE A 146 3.97 -8.96 17.19
CA PHE A 146 4.17 -9.58 15.88
C PHE A 146 3.41 -8.87 14.76
N THR A 147 2.27 -8.24 15.05
CA THR A 147 1.50 -7.47 14.07
C THR A 147 2.24 -6.18 13.71
N ILE A 148 2.85 -5.53 14.71
CA ILE A 148 3.73 -4.38 14.50
C ILE A 148 4.90 -4.77 13.60
N ASP A 149 5.55 -5.90 13.89
CA ASP A 149 6.70 -6.38 13.10
C ASP A 149 6.31 -6.77 11.67
N ASP A 150 5.17 -7.43 11.48
CA ASP A 150 4.63 -7.78 10.16
C ASP A 150 4.38 -6.52 9.32
N LEU A 151 3.67 -5.52 9.89
CA LEU A 151 3.40 -4.25 9.20
C LEU A 151 4.68 -3.45 8.92
N LYS A 152 5.66 -3.45 9.84
CA LYS A 152 6.99 -2.84 9.59
C LYS A 152 7.71 -3.51 8.44
N ARG A 153 7.67 -4.85 8.33
CA ARG A 153 8.27 -5.60 7.22
C ARG A 153 7.58 -5.34 5.88
N LEU A 154 6.30 -4.94 5.89
CA LEU A 154 5.57 -4.46 4.70
C LEU A 154 5.80 -2.97 4.40
N GLY A 155 6.62 -2.29 5.18
CA GLY A 155 6.96 -0.88 4.95
C GLY A 155 5.94 0.12 5.49
N ALA A 156 5.11 -0.24 6.49
CA ALA A 156 4.08 0.64 7.05
C ALA A 156 4.60 2.04 7.41
N LYS A 157 5.83 2.17 7.91
CA LYS A 157 6.44 3.48 8.25
C LYS A 157 6.66 4.40 7.04
N LYS A 158 6.75 3.85 5.82
CA LYS A 158 6.84 4.63 4.58
C LYS A 158 5.51 5.27 4.22
N PHE A 159 4.41 4.57 4.48
CA PHE A 159 3.05 5.04 4.17
C PHE A 159 2.42 5.83 5.33
N TYR A 160 2.85 5.57 6.56
CA TYR A 160 2.38 6.23 7.76
C TYR A 160 3.57 6.51 8.69
N GLY A 161 4.13 7.72 8.60
CA GLY A 161 5.37 8.08 9.31
C GLY A 161 5.28 7.99 10.85
N GLN A 162 4.05 8.10 11.39
CA GLN A 162 3.77 7.97 12.83
C GLN A 162 3.54 6.52 13.27
N PHE A 163 3.60 5.54 12.36
CA PHE A 163 3.34 4.15 12.67
C PHE A 163 4.25 3.63 13.79
N CYS A 164 3.64 3.33 14.95
CA CYS A 164 4.30 2.82 16.15
C CYS A 164 5.56 3.64 16.53
N ALA A 165 5.47 4.98 16.50
CA ALA A 165 6.55 5.85 16.95
C ALA A 165 6.74 5.74 18.48
N GLY A 166 7.97 5.53 18.94
CA GLY A 166 8.26 5.33 20.36
C GLY A 166 7.66 4.03 20.89
N SER A 167 6.85 4.13 21.95
CA SER A 167 6.15 3.00 22.58
C SER A 167 4.70 2.83 22.10
N LEU A 168 4.30 3.50 21.00
CA LEU A 168 2.97 3.35 20.44
C LEU A 168 2.78 1.94 19.88
N ASP A 169 1.69 1.30 20.28
CA ASP A 169 1.30 -0.07 19.96
C ASP A 169 -0.15 -0.12 19.42
N HIS A 170 -0.58 0.95 18.74
CA HIS A 170 -1.92 1.08 18.20
C HIS A 170 -1.94 1.88 16.89
N ILE A 171 -3.03 1.74 16.13
CA ILE A 171 -3.30 2.47 14.88
C ILE A 171 -4.78 2.84 14.77
#